data_AF-A0A957DRC3-F1
#
_entry.id   AF-A0A957DRC3-F1
#
_cell.length_a   1.000
_cell.length_b   1.000
_cell.length_c   1.000
_cell.angle_alpha   90.00
_cell.angle_beta   90.00
_cell.angle_gamma   90.00
#
_symmetry.space_group_name_H-M   'P 1'
#
loop_
_entity.id
_entity.type
_entity.pdbx_description
1 polymer ?
#
loop_
_entity_poly.entity_id
_entity_poly.type
_entity_poly.pdbx_seq_one_letter_code
_entity_poly.pdbx_strand_id
1 'polypeptide(L)'
;MQTVTVEAILEKQISNALGHLIYVVREDGVIFYVGQSRRDLVTRFWEHMQKPSRLGQLISLNAPASHQWSVDFYALADCAAFVQQKSLFALQEWQHFDMDMAEQALIQTMRPVLNHDFNAKPSPLPSRYRGHAALHLPRPETALSAGSSQTATTSSQDRIWLNRMSLQGWVYEKVGVNGRLQWRHPSGKILTEAEMAPYRQAGKIPKA
;
A
#
# COMPACT_ATOMS: atom_id res chain seq x y z
N MET A 1 6.03 -15.57 -16.02
CA MET A 1 4.77 -14.96 -15.52
C MET A 1 3.63 -15.25 -16.47
N GLN A 2 2.48 -15.68 -15.94
CA GLN A 2 1.24 -15.91 -16.69
C GLN A 2 0.11 -15.09 -16.08
N THR A 3 -0.68 -14.38 -16.88
CA THR A 3 -1.84 -13.60 -16.40
C THR A 3 -3.14 -14.28 -16.83
N VAL A 4 -4.08 -14.39 -15.89
CA VAL A 4 -5.41 -14.96 -16.11
C VAL A 4 -6.45 -14.09 -15.41
N THR A 5 -7.74 -14.30 -15.67
CA THR A 5 -8.82 -13.59 -14.95
C THR A 5 -9.31 -14.41 -13.77
N VAL A 6 -9.94 -13.76 -12.79
CA VAL A 6 -10.67 -14.45 -11.72
C VAL A 6 -11.74 -15.38 -12.32
N GLU A 7 -12.48 -14.92 -13.33
CA GLU A 7 -13.47 -15.73 -14.05
C GLU A 7 -12.89 -17.04 -14.59
N ALA A 8 -11.76 -16.97 -15.30
CA ALA A 8 -11.13 -18.15 -15.87
C ALA A 8 -10.71 -19.18 -14.79
N ILE A 9 -10.31 -18.72 -13.61
CA ILE A 9 -10.02 -19.58 -12.46
C ILE A 9 -11.31 -20.22 -11.91
N LEU A 10 -12.37 -19.43 -11.76
CA LEU A 10 -13.67 -19.90 -11.26
C LEU A 10 -14.29 -20.93 -12.20
N GLU A 11 -14.18 -20.72 -13.51
CA GLU A 11 -14.66 -21.61 -14.57
C GLU A 11 -13.72 -22.79 -14.85
N LYS A 12 -12.61 -22.91 -14.11
CA LYS A 12 -11.61 -23.98 -14.24
C LYS A 12 -11.02 -24.09 -15.66
N GLN A 13 -10.89 -22.96 -16.35
CA GLN A 13 -10.32 -22.88 -17.71
C GLN A 13 -8.78 -22.81 -17.71
N ILE A 14 -8.16 -22.79 -16.53
CA ILE A 14 -6.72 -22.74 -16.36
C ILE A 14 -6.14 -24.15 -16.45
N SER A 15 -5.47 -24.48 -17.56
CA SER A 15 -4.89 -25.80 -17.79
C SER A 15 -3.40 -25.91 -17.44
N ASN A 16 -2.69 -24.79 -17.23
CA ASN A 16 -1.24 -24.81 -17.12
C ASN A 16 -0.63 -23.77 -16.15
N ALA A 17 -0.91 -23.91 -14.85
CA ALA A 17 -0.24 -23.13 -13.80
C ALA A 17 1.04 -23.80 -13.27
N LEU A 18 1.48 -24.91 -13.87
CA LEU A 18 2.64 -25.68 -13.42
C LEU A 18 3.90 -24.81 -13.37
N GLY A 19 4.71 -24.99 -12.31
CA GLY A 19 5.94 -24.24 -12.10
C GLY A 19 5.76 -22.83 -11.52
N HIS A 20 4.53 -22.34 -11.42
CA HIS A 20 4.23 -21.10 -10.71
C HIS A 20 3.87 -21.40 -9.25
N LEU A 21 4.45 -20.63 -8.33
CA LEU A 21 4.30 -20.85 -6.90
C LEU A 21 3.69 -19.65 -6.17
N ILE A 22 3.63 -18.50 -6.82
CA ILE A 22 3.13 -17.24 -6.26
C ILE A 22 2.05 -16.69 -7.20
N TYR A 23 1.02 -16.07 -6.63
CA TYR A 23 -0.01 -15.38 -7.37
C TYR A 23 -0.27 -13.97 -6.83
N VAL A 24 -0.61 -13.05 -7.72
CA VAL A 24 -0.91 -11.64 -7.42
C VAL A 24 -2.26 -11.28 -8.01
N VAL A 25 -3.19 -10.81 -7.17
CA VAL A 25 -4.53 -10.38 -7.59
C VAL A 25 -4.57 -8.87 -7.71
N ARG A 26 -4.97 -8.33 -8.87
CA ARG A 26 -4.97 -6.88 -9.14
C ARG A 26 -6.00 -6.43 -10.17
N GLU A 27 -6.29 -5.12 -10.15
CA GLU A 27 -7.06 -4.41 -11.17
C GLU A 27 -6.55 -2.96 -11.29
N ASP A 28 -6.34 -2.46 -12.51
CA ASP A 28 -5.97 -1.05 -12.78
C ASP A 28 -4.83 -0.50 -11.91
N GLY A 29 -3.78 -1.32 -11.73
CA GLY A 29 -2.61 -0.96 -10.92
C GLY A 29 -2.81 -1.08 -9.40
N VAL A 30 -4.01 -1.40 -8.93
CA VAL A 30 -4.29 -1.70 -7.52
C VAL A 30 -3.96 -3.17 -7.28
N ILE A 31 -2.99 -3.43 -6.39
CA ILE A 31 -2.65 -4.79 -5.99
C ILE A 31 -3.47 -5.15 -4.75
N PHE A 32 -4.37 -6.11 -4.86
CA PHE A 32 -5.23 -6.49 -3.74
C PHE A 32 -4.52 -7.46 -2.80
N TYR A 33 -3.86 -8.48 -3.35
CA TYR A 33 -3.31 -9.58 -2.58
C TYR A 33 -2.15 -10.25 -3.29
N VAL A 34 -1.17 -10.70 -2.51
CA VAL A 34 -0.10 -11.62 -2.94
C VAL A 34 -0.23 -12.88 -2.09
N GLY A 35 -0.17 -14.05 -2.72
CA GLY A 35 -0.20 -15.32 -2.02
C GLY A 35 0.68 -16.36 -2.69
N GLN A 36 0.94 -17.45 -1.99
CA GLN A 36 1.73 -18.57 -2.50
C GLN A 36 1.07 -19.94 -2.30
N SER A 37 1.50 -20.93 -3.06
CA SER A 37 1.09 -22.33 -2.94
C SER A 37 2.17 -23.27 -3.48
N ARG A 38 2.59 -24.25 -2.68
CA ARG A 38 3.54 -25.30 -3.10
C ARG A 38 2.91 -26.40 -3.95
N ARG A 39 1.58 -26.51 -3.95
CA ARG A 39 0.85 -27.62 -4.59
C ARG A 39 0.25 -27.17 -5.91
N ASP A 40 -0.69 -26.24 -5.82
CA ASP A 40 -1.46 -25.73 -6.94
C ASP A 40 -2.05 -24.36 -6.57
N LEU A 41 -1.84 -23.36 -7.42
CA LEU A 41 -2.33 -22.01 -7.19
C LEU A 41 -3.84 -21.92 -7.42
N VAL A 42 -4.38 -22.66 -8.38
CA VAL A 42 -5.81 -22.66 -8.71
C VAL A 42 -6.62 -23.21 -7.54
N THR A 43 -6.20 -24.34 -6.97
CA THR A 43 -6.81 -24.94 -5.77
C THR A 43 -6.72 -23.98 -4.60
N ARG A 44 -5.55 -23.38 -4.35
CA ARG A 44 -5.39 -22.40 -3.25
C ARG A 44 -6.31 -21.18 -3.44
N PHE A 45 -6.44 -20.69 -4.66
CA PHE A 45 -7.36 -19.60 -4.97
C PHE A 45 -8.82 -20.01 -4.71
N TRP A 46 -9.20 -21.23 -5.09
CA TRP A 46 -10.52 -21.79 -4.78
C TRP A 46 -10.80 -21.89 -3.27
N GLU A 47 -9.79 -22.24 -2.47
CA GLU A 47 -9.94 -22.25 -1.01
C GLU A 47 -10.27 -20.85 -0.46
N HIS A 48 -9.74 -19.78 -1.05
CA HIS A 48 -10.10 -18.41 -0.68
C HIS A 48 -11.58 -18.11 -0.93
N MET A 49 -12.17 -18.70 -1.96
CA MET A 49 -13.58 -18.52 -2.32
C MET A 49 -14.53 -19.35 -1.43
N GLN A 50 -14.08 -20.51 -0.94
CA GLN A 50 -14.90 -21.41 -0.11
C GLN A 50 -14.84 -21.09 1.38
N LYS A 51 -13.69 -20.61 1.87
CA LYS A 51 -13.48 -20.29 3.29
C LYS A 51 -13.59 -18.78 3.52
N PRO A 52 -13.98 -18.32 4.72
CA PRO A 52 -14.03 -16.91 5.05
C PRO A 52 -12.60 -16.33 5.03
N SER A 53 -12.18 -15.85 3.87
CA SER A 53 -10.91 -15.16 3.66
C SER A 53 -11.19 -13.73 3.20
N ARG A 54 -10.32 -12.78 3.56
CA ARG A 54 -10.48 -11.38 3.14
C ARG A 54 -10.46 -11.23 1.61
N LEU A 55 -9.63 -12.02 0.92
CA LEU A 55 -9.58 -12.02 -0.55
C LEU A 55 -10.90 -12.52 -1.15
N GLY A 56 -11.39 -13.69 -0.71
CA GLY A 56 -12.66 -14.24 -1.20
C GLY A 56 -13.83 -13.29 -0.94
N GLN A 57 -13.90 -12.72 0.27
CA GLN A 57 -14.92 -11.72 0.62
C GLN A 57 -14.83 -10.47 -0.27
N LEU A 58 -13.63 -9.96 -0.55
CA LEU A 58 -13.44 -8.81 -1.43
C LEU A 58 -13.93 -9.11 -2.86
N ILE A 59 -13.60 -10.28 -3.40
CA ILE A 59 -14.05 -10.74 -4.72
C ILE A 59 -15.58 -10.83 -4.74
N SER A 60 -16.19 -11.52 -3.78
CA SER A 60 -17.65 -11.69 -3.71
C SER A 60 -18.40 -10.36 -3.59
N LEU A 61 -17.91 -9.42 -2.77
CA LEU A 61 -18.55 -8.12 -2.57
C LEU A 61 -18.55 -7.25 -3.84
N ASN A 62 -17.56 -7.42 -4.71
CA ASN A 62 -17.38 -6.63 -5.92
C ASN A 62 -17.77 -7.40 -7.19
N ALA A 63 -18.39 -8.58 -7.07
CA ALA A 63 -18.95 -9.29 -8.20
C ALA A 63 -20.14 -8.50 -8.81
N PRO A 64 -20.34 -8.55 -10.14
CA PRO A 64 -19.58 -9.35 -11.11
C PRO A 64 -18.29 -8.69 -11.61
N ALA A 65 -18.04 -7.41 -11.32
CA ALA A 65 -16.87 -6.70 -11.84
C ALA A 65 -15.54 -7.39 -11.46
N SER A 66 -15.49 -8.00 -10.28
CA SER A 66 -14.33 -8.75 -9.81
C SER A 66 -13.94 -9.96 -10.65
N HIS A 67 -14.82 -10.45 -11.52
CA HIS A 67 -14.54 -11.56 -12.42
C HIS A 67 -13.48 -11.19 -13.47
N GLN A 68 -13.39 -9.90 -13.84
CA GLN A 68 -12.42 -9.39 -14.81
C GLN A 68 -11.09 -8.98 -14.17
N TRP A 69 -10.96 -9.10 -12.84
CA TRP A 69 -9.69 -8.83 -12.18
C TRP A 69 -8.61 -9.80 -12.65
N SER A 70 -7.39 -9.29 -12.78
CA SER A 70 -6.24 -10.08 -13.20
C SER A 70 -5.63 -10.83 -12.02
N VAL A 71 -5.24 -12.07 -12.27
CA VAL A 71 -4.44 -12.90 -11.38
C VAL A 71 -3.16 -13.27 -12.13
N ASP A 72 -2.03 -12.74 -11.69
CA ASP A 72 -0.73 -13.05 -12.25
C ASP A 72 -0.10 -14.19 -11.47
N PHE A 73 0.29 -15.26 -12.16
CA PHE A 73 1.07 -16.35 -11.63
C PHE A 73 2.56 -16.12 -11.91
N TYR A 74 3.38 -16.24 -10.87
CA TYR A 74 4.82 -16.07 -10.89
C TYR A 74 5.52 -17.39 -10.58
N ALA A 75 6.46 -17.77 -11.44
CA ALA A 75 7.50 -18.72 -11.10
C ALA A 75 8.53 -18.01 -10.22
N LEU A 76 9.34 -18.76 -9.45
CA LEU A 76 10.37 -18.15 -8.62
C LEU A 76 11.33 -17.28 -9.44
N ALA A 77 11.73 -17.74 -10.63
CA ALA A 77 12.60 -16.97 -11.52
C ALA A 77 12.04 -15.58 -11.88
N ASP A 78 10.72 -15.43 -11.98
CA ASP A 78 10.08 -14.14 -12.27
C ASP A 78 10.22 -13.17 -11.07
N CYS A 79 10.41 -13.68 -9.86
CA CYS A 79 10.49 -12.89 -8.64
C CYS A 79 11.90 -12.35 -8.34
N ALA A 80 12.92 -12.82 -9.06
CA ALA A 80 14.32 -12.53 -8.75
C ALA A 80 14.61 -11.02 -8.64
N ALA A 81 14.05 -10.21 -9.53
CA ALA A 81 14.23 -8.75 -9.52
C ALA A 81 13.66 -8.07 -8.25
N PHE A 82 12.57 -8.59 -7.70
CA PHE A 82 11.95 -8.04 -6.48
C PHE A 82 12.79 -8.37 -5.25
N VAL A 83 13.33 -9.59 -5.19
CA VAL A 83 14.26 -10.00 -4.13
C VAL A 83 15.52 -9.13 -4.24
N GLN A 84 16.04 -8.91 -5.47
CA GLN A 84 17.22 -8.07 -5.80
C GLN A 84 17.22 -6.69 -5.17
N GLN A 85 16.08 -6.02 -5.21
CA GLN A 85 15.95 -4.68 -4.67
C GLN A 85 16.01 -4.62 -3.14
N LYS A 86 15.79 -5.75 -2.45
CA LYS A 86 15.68 -5.78 -0.98
C LYS A 86 16.97 -6.12 -0.27
N SER A 87 17.83 -6.93 -0.88
CA SER A 87 19.05 -7.36 -0.21
C SER A 87 20.27 -6.60 -0.72
N LEU A 88 20.73 -5.62 0.07
CA LEU A 88 22.04 -5.00 -0.11
C LEU A 88 23.21 -5.99 0.10
N PHE A 89 22.94 -7.15 0.70
CA PHE A 89 23.95 -8.15 1.07
C PHE A 89 23.90 -9.45 0.24
N ALA A 90 22.85 -9.69 -0.56
CA ALA A 90 22.67 -11.02 -1.16
C ALA A 90 23.46 -11.27 -2.44
N LEU A 91 24.45 -10.44 -2.83
CA LEU A 91 25.28 -10.71 -4.03
C LEU A 91 25.89 -12.13 -4.08
N GLN A 92 26.04 -12.80 -2.91
CA GLN A 92 26.45 -14.20 -2.83
C GLN A 92 25.31 -15.23 -2.63
N GLU A 93 24.12 -14.86 -2.15
CA GLU A 93 23.02 -15.78 -1.83
C GLU A 93 21.87 -15.78 -2.86
N TRP A 94 21.89 -14.89 -3.87
CA TRP A 94 20.87 -14.78 -4.93
C TRP A 94 20.53 -16.09 -5.64
N GLN A 95 21.48 -17.02 -5.70
CA GLN A 95 21.30 -18.26 -6.44
C GLN A 95 20.24 -19.20 -5.81
N HIS A 96 19.83 -18.96 -4.55
CA HIS A 96 18.93 -19.86 -3.82
C HIS A 96 17.91 -19.13 -2.93
N PHE A 97 17.17 -18.15 -3.46
CA PHE A 97 16.01 -17.63 -2.72
C PHE A 97 14.83 -18.60 -2.83
N ASP A 98 14.06 -18.70 -1.74
CA ASP A 98 12.90 -19.58 -1.67
C ASP A 98 11.57 -18.82 -1.94
N MET A 99 10.48 -19.58 -1.86
CA MET A 99 9.13 -19.09 -2.09
C MET A 99 8.71 -18.01 -1.06
N ASP A 100 9.11 -18.17 0.20
CA ASP A 100 8.75 -17.27 1.29
C ASP A 100 9.46 -15.92 1.11
N MET A 101 10.75 -15.94 0.76
CA MET A 101 11.52 -14.74 0.42
C MET A 101 10.92 -14.00 -0.77
N ALA A 102 10.48 -14.74 -1.80
CA ALA A 102 9.87 -14.16 -2.99
C ALA A 102 8.50 -13.52 -2.70
N GLU A 103 7.63 -14.19 -1.94
CA GLU A 103 6.34 -13.65 -1.49
C GLU A 103 6.56 -12.37 -0.65
N GLN A 104 7.48 -12.43 0.32
CA GLN A 104 7.81 -11.28 1.15
C GLN A 104 8.33 -10.09 0.33
N ALA A 105 9.23 -10.33 -0.61
CA ALA A 105 9.77 -9.27 -1.47
C ALA A 105 8.68 -8.62 -2.32
N LEU A 106 7.75 -9.41 -2.87
CA LEU A 106 6.59 -8.91 -3.61
C LEU A 106 5.66 -8.09 -2.72
N ILE A 107 5.27 -8.60 -1.55
CA ILE A 107 4.39 -7.88 -0.61
C ILE A 107 5.02 -6.53 -0.23
N GLN A 108 6.30 -6.51 0.13
CA GLN A 108 6.97 -5.29 0.54
C GLN A 108 7.11 -4.26 -0.59
N THR A 109 7.26 -4.71 -1.83
CA THR A 109 7.44 -3.85 -3.00
C THR A 109 6.11 -3.34 -3.53
N MET A 110 5.13 -4.23 -3.68
CA MET A 110 3.83 -3.93 -4.27
C MET A 110 2.82 -3.37 -3.28
N ARG A 111 3.05 -3.55 -1.96
CA ARG A 111 2.18 -3.06 -0.88
C ARG A 111 0.70 -3.39 -1.13
N PRO A 112 0.35 -4.68 -1.26
CA PRO A 112 -1.02 -5.09 -1.54
C PRO A 112 -1.99 -4.59 -0.46
N VAL A 113 -3.27 -4.44 -0.81
CA VAL A 113 -4.30 -3.93 0.09
C VAL A 113 -4.54 -4.87 1.28
N LEU A 114 -4.54 -6.19 1.04
CA LEU A 114 -5.06 -7.18 1.97
C LEU A 114 -3.98 -7.95 2.77
N ASN A 115 -2.72 -7.98 2.34
CA ASN A 115 -1.67 -8.60 3.14
C ASN A 115 -1.30 -7.68 4.31
N HIS A 116 -1.37 -8.22 5.53
CA HIS A 116 -0.95 -7.52 6.75
C HIS A 116 0.48 -7.88 7.10
N ASP A 117 0.79 -9.18 7.05
CA ASP A 117 2.14 -9.67 7.30
C ASP A 117 3.12 -9.16 6.25
N PHE A 118 4.30 -8.76 6.70
CA PHE A 118 5.38 -8.21 5.87
C PHE A 118 5.03 -6.94 5.09
N ASN A 119 3.87 -6.33 5.35
CA ASN A 119 3.39 -5.13 4.67
C ASN A 119 3.32 -3.96 5.65
N ALA A 120 4.45 -3.27 5.83
CA ALA A 120 4.53 -2.15 6.79
C ALA A 120 3.58 -0.98 6.46
N LYS A 121 3.15 -0.85 5.20
CA LYS A 121 2.25 0.21 4.74
C LYS A 121 1.38 -0.29 3.59
N PRO A 122 0.30 -1.05 3.88
CA PRO A 122 -0.61 -1.53 2.86
C PRO A 122 -1.20 -0.38 2.06
N SER A 123 -1.39 -0.58 0.76
CA SER A 123 -2.11 0.40 -0.06
C SER A 123 -3.56 0.49 0.42
N PRO A 124 -4.17 1.69 0.49
CA PRO A 124 -5.57 1.81 0.84
C PRO A 124 -6.44 1.19 -0.25
N LEU A 125 -7.55 0.55 0.13
CA LEU A 125 -8.56 0.12 -0.83
C LEU A 125 -9.20 1.38 -1.46
N PRO A 126 -9.27 1.52 -2.79
CA PRO A 126 -9.93 2.67 -3.40
C PRO A 126 -11.44 2.70 -3.14
N SER A 127 -12.02 3.91 -3.08
CA SER A 127 -13.44 4.13 -2.71
C SER A 127 -14.46 3.49 -3.65
N ARG A 128 -14.05 3.18 -4.88
CA ARG A 128 -14.90 2.48 -5.86
C ARG A 128 -15.18 1.03 -5.45
N TYR A 129 -14.36 0.43 -4.60
CA TYR A 129 -14.55 -0.93 -4.16
C TYR A 129 -15.41 -1.00 -2.91
N ARG A 130 -16.27 -2.02 -2.88
CA ARG A 130 -16.97 -2.44 -1.68
C ARG A 130 -16.00 -3.22 -0.78
N GLY A 131 -16.25 -3.22 0.52
CA GLY A 131 -15.50 -4.03 1.48
C GLY A 131 -14.84 -3.26 2.62
N HIS A 132 -14.82 -1.92 2.60
CA HIS A 132 -14.25 -1.13 3.70
C HIS A 132 -14.76 -1.56 5.08
N ALA A 133 -16.08 -1.56 5.27
CA ALA A 133 -16.69 -1.96 6.54
C ALA A 133 -16.56 -3.48 6.78
N ALA A 134 -16.93 -4.30 5.79
CA ALA A 134 -16.98 -5.75 5.92
C ALA A 134 -15.60 -6.38 6.18
N LEU A 135 -14.54 -5.79 5.64
CA LEU A 135 -13.16 -6.28 5.78
C LEU A 135 -12.38 -5.54 6.87
N HIS A 136 -13.01 -4.63 7.62
CA HIS A 136 -12.36 -3.76 8.60
C HIS A 136 -11.15 -3.01 8.01
N LEU A 137 -11.31 -2.46 6.79
CA LEU A 137 -10.30 -1.66 6.12
C LEU A 137 -10.59 -0.16 6.33
N PRO A 138 -9.55 0.69 6.40
CA PRO A 138 -9.74 2.14 6.49
C PRO A 138 -10.62 2.63 5.35
N ARG A 139 -11.56 3.53 5.64
CA ARG A 139 -12.31 4.21 4.59
C ARG A 139 -11.37 5.22 3.91
N PRO A 140 -11.36 5.30 2.57
CA PRO A 140 -10.68 6.37 1.88
C PRO A 140 -11.30 7.66 2.37
N GLU A 141 -10.44 8.59 2.79
CA GLU A 141 -10.87 9.94 3.14
C GLU A 141 -11.62 10.49 1.93
N THR A 142 -12.93 10.60 2.09
CA THR A 142 -13.81 11.05 1.01
C THR A 142 -13.43 12.50 0.78
N ALA A 143 -12.98 12.86 -0.42
CA ALA A 143 -12.63 14.24 -0.76
C ALA A 143 -13.79 15.24 -0.50
N LEU A 144 -15.02 14.74 -0.31
CA LEU A 144 -16.21 15.51 0.03
C LEU A 144 -16.31 15.92 1.51
N SER A 145 -15.45 15.43 2.40
CA SER A 145 -15.28 15.97 3.76
C SER A 145 -14.06 16.89 3.89
N ALA A 146 -13.41 17.25 2.78
CA ALA A 146 -12.38 18.30 2.76
C ALA A 146 -12.97 19.72 2.93
N GLY A 147 -14.27 19.85 3.20
CA GLY A 147 -14.88 21.05 3.76
C GLY A 147 -14.64 21.14 5.27
N SER A 148 -13.38 21.29 5.71
CA SER A 148 -12.92 21.86 7.01
C SER A 148 -11.52 21.40 7.43
N SER A 149 -10.78 20.69 6.58
CA SER A 149 -9.32 20.56 6.74
C SER A 149 -8.65 20.76 5.40
N GLN A 150 -8.24 22.00 5.17
CA GLN A 150 -7.30 22.38 4.12
C GLN A 150 -5.98 21.63 4.33
N THR A 151 -5.85 20.42 3.82
CA THR A 151 -4.54 19.97 3.33
C THR A 151 -4.38 20.58 1.95
N ALA A 152 -3.92 21.83 1.96
CA ALA A 152 -3.36 22.46 0.79
C ALA A 152 -2.43 21.45 0.10
N THR A 153 -2.62 21.23 -1.19
CA THR A 153 -1.59 20.68 -2.06
C THR A 153 -0.37 21.59 -1.89
N THR A 154 0.49 21.23 -0.94
CA THR A 154 1.70 22.00 -0.61
C THR A 154 2.50 22.08 -1.89
N SER A 155 2.67 23.30 -2.39
CA SER A 155 3.46 23.57 -3.57
C SER A 155 4.85 22.98 -3.38
N SER A 156 5.59 22.74 -4.46
CA SER A 156 6.99 22.27 -4.33
C SER A 156 7.82 23.21 -3.44
N GLN A 157 7.50 24.52 -3.42
CA GLN A 157 8.10 25.51 -2.55
C GLN A 157 7.72 25.30 -1.07
N ASP A 158 6.47 24.97 -0.78
CA ASP A 158 6.03 24.63 0.58
C ASP A 158 6.71 23.37 1.11
N ARG A 159 6.87 22.33 0.28
CA ARG A 159 7.56 21.09 0.68
C ARG A 159 9.03 21.35 1.02
N ILE A 160 9.72 22.16 0.21
CA ILE A 160 11.10 22.57 0.47
C ILE A 160 11.19 23.34 1.78
N TRP A 161 10.25 24.26 2.02
CA TRP A 161 10.21 25.05 3.23
C TRP A 161 9.93 24.20 4.49
N LEU A 162 8.97 23.27 4.43
CA LEU A 162 8.66 22.33 5.51
C LEU A 162 9.85 21.42 5.86
N ASN A 163 10.58 20.92 4.85
CA ASN A 163 11.80 20.15 5.07
C ASN A 163 12.87 20.97 5.79
N ARG A 164 13.06 22.24 5.39
CA ARG A 164 14.01 23.16 6.04
C ARG A 164 13.63 23.45 7.50
N MET A 165 12.34 23.62 7.79
CA MET A 165 11.82 23.77 9.16
C MET A 165 12.17 22.56 10.03
N SER A 166 11.92 21.34 9.53
CA SER A 166 12.23 20.10 10.23
C SER A 166 13.74 19.93 10.50
N LEU A 167 14.59 20.29 9.54
CA LEU A 167 16.05 20.29 9.71
C LEU A 167 16.54 21.29 10.77
N GLN A 168 15.78 22.35 11.03
CA GLN A 168 16.03 23.32 12.10
C GLN A 168 15.30 22.94 13.39
N GLY A 169 14.82 21.70 13.53
CA GLY A 169 14.22 21.18 14.76
C GLY A 169 12.75 21.58 14.97
N TRP A 170 12.11 22.30 14.05
CA TRP A 170 10.70 22.66 14.20
C TRP A 170 9.79 21.48 13.88
N VAL A 171 8.86 21.19 14.78
CA VAL A 171 7.87 20.11 14.67
C VAL A 171 6.46 20.69 14.61
N TYR A 172 5.62 20.14 13.72
CA TYR A 172 4.23 20.53 13.58
C TYR A 172 3.33 19.55 14.32
N GLU A 173 2.64 20.01 15.36
CA GLU A 173 1.83 19.18 16.23
C GLU A 173 0.40 19.73 16.42
N LYS A 174 -0.56 18.82 16.56
CA LYS A 174 -1.92 19.15 17.01
C LYS A 174 -1.94 19.13 18.53
N VAL A 175 -2.30 20.26 19.13
CA VAL A 175 -2.34 20.40 20.59
C VAL A 175 -3.78 20.63 21.05
N GLY A 176 -4.20 19.81 22.03
CA GLY A 176 -5.51 19.90 22.68
C GLY A 176 -6.66 19.23 21.94
N VAL A 177 -7.79 19.10 22.64
CA VAL A 177 -9.02 18.42 22.17
C VAL A 177 -9.65 19.11 20.95
N ASN A 178 -9.37 20.41 20.77
CA ASN A 178 -9.85 21.21 19.64
C ASN A 178 -8.92 21.19 18.42
N GLY A 179 -7.82 20.42 18.46
CA GLY A 179 -6.95 20.20 17.30
C GLY A 179 -6.21 21.45 16.79
N ARG A 180 -5.93 22.44 17.64
CA ARG A 180 -5.17 23.62 17.23
C ARG A 180 -3.75 23.22 16.83
N LEU A 181 -3.34 23.63 15.64
CA LEU A 181 -2.04 23.33 15.07
C LEU A 181 -0.99 24.32 15.57
N GLN A 182 0.14 23.80 16.05
CA GLN A 182 1.24 24.58 16.61
C GLN A 182 2.59 24.07 16.07
N TRP A 183 3.53 24.97 15.92
CA TRP A 183 4.92 24.69 15.58
C TRP A 183 5.76 24.81 16.84
N ARG A 184 6.51 23.77 17.18
CA ARG A 184 7.34 23.71 18.38
C ARG A 184 8.81 23.53 18.02
N HIS A 185 9.67 24.30 18.68
CA HIS A 185 11.13 24.19 18.57
C HIS A 185 11.73 23.66 19.90
N PRO A 186 12.83 22.89 19.87
CA PRO A 186 13.53 22.40 21.06
C PRO A 186 13.97 23.49 22.04
N SER A 187 14.13 24.74 21.60
CA SER A 187 14.40 25.90 22.47
C SER A 187 13.23 26.26 23.40
N GLY A 188 12.06 25.62 23.24
CA GLY A 188 10.83 25.93 23.98
C GLY A 188 9.94 26.97 23.27
N LYS A 189 10.39 27.52 22.13
CA LYS A 189 9.60 28.45 21.33
C LYS A 189 8.45 27.73 20.63
N ILE A 190 7.27 28.34 20.70
CA ILE A 190 6.04 27.85 20.07
C ILE A 190 5.49 28.95 19.17
N LEU A 191 5.10 28.60 17.95
CA LEU A 191 4.48 29.51 16.99
C LEU A 191 3.19 28.88 16.45
N THR A 192 2.13 29.68 16.37
CA THR A 192 0.88 29.30 15.70
C THR A 192 1.04 29.32 14.18
N GLU A 193 0.10 28.71 13.46
CA GLU A 193 0.11 28.77 11.99
C GLU A 193 0.04 30.22 11.47
N ALA A 194 -0.69 31.10 12.15
CA ALA A 194 -0.80 32.52 11.81
C ALA A 194 0.56 33.25 11.97
N GLU A 195 1.32 32.93 13.02
CA GLU A 195 2.65 33.51 13.25
C GLU A 195 3.70 32.95 12.27
N MET A 196 3.48 31.73 11.76
CA MET A 196 4.35 31.09 10.77
C MET A 196 4.11 31.54 9.32
N ALA A 197 2.90 31.99 9.00
CA ALA A 197 2.52 32.48 7.68
C ALA A 197 3.50 33.50 7.05
N PRO A 198 3.96 34.57 7.75
CA PRO A 198 4.88 35.54 7.15
C PRO A 198 6.26 34.94 6.84
N TYR A 199 6.75 33.99 7.64
CA TYR A 199 8.02 33.30 7.38
C TYR A 199 7.91 32.41 6.14
N ARG A 200 6.78 31.70 6.00
CA ARG A 200 6.47 30.88 4.83
C ARG A 200 6.40 31.71 3.56
N GLN A 201 5.66 32.82 3.58
CA GLN A 201 5.54 33.74 2.42
C GLN A 201 6.88 34.36 2.03
N ALA A 202 7.75 34.65 3.00
CA ALA A 202 9.09 35.19 2.76
C ALA A 202 10.15 34.12 2.42
N GLY A 203 9.79 32.82 2.46
CA GLY A 203 10.74 31.72 2.29
C GLY A 203 11.83 31.65 3.38
N LYS A 204 11.59 32.25 4.54
CA LYS A 204 12.51 32.35 5.68
C LYS A 204 12.14 31.35 6.77
N ILE A 205 13.09 31.03 7.65
CA ILE A 205 12.87 30.18 8.82
C ILE A 205 12.90 31.09 10.06
N PRO A 206 11.98 30.95 11.03
CA PRO A 206 12.06 31.67 12.29
C PRO A 206 13.33 31.30 13.05
N LYS A 207 13.99 32.29 13.66
CA LYS A 207 15.11 32.01 14.57
C LYS A 207 14.60 31.27 15.81
N ALA A 208 15.35 30.25 16.21
CA ALA A 208 15.16 29.45 17.42
C ALA A 208 15.06 30.30 18.69
#